data_AF-A0A6P0SS50-F1
#
_entry.id   AF-A0A6P0SS50-F1
#
_cell.length_a   1.000
_cell.length_b   1.000
_cell.length_c   1.000
_cell.angle_alpha   90.00
_cell.angle_beta   90.00
_cell.angle_gamma   90.00
#
_symmetry.space_group_name_H-M   'P 1'
#
loop_
_entity.id
_entity.type
_entity.pdbx_description
1 polymer ?
#
loop_
_entity_poly.entity_id
_entity_poly.type
_entity_poly.pdbx_seq_one_letter_code
_entity_poly.pdbx_strand_id
1 'polypeptide(L)'
;MNLISSRHFKRRCVYLGISLAVMVVLVWSHGAVAQDTASIIDTDPKLKEILDTIWLVIAGFFIFFMNAGFCLLETGFCRKQNAINILAKNLVVFSIATVAFWLCGAGLMFGGNNSWIGTEGFFFSGQDIFNRSSGSDSMAMEEAQFFFQLVFAGTAATIVSGAVAERMRFLSFLIFSFLLVGFLYPITGHWAWSESGWLTDFAFGGSENLAFWDFAGSTVVHTVGGAAGLMGTIALGARADKYCDIEPSEFDKLEPRQKTKFKKKIEPLNGHNTTLATLG
;
A
#
# COMPACT_ATOMS: atom_id res chain seq x y z
N MET A 1 -34.19 -4.56 -31.62
CA MET A 1 -34.10 -3.08 -31.55
C MET A 1 -33.14 -2.60 -30.45
N ASN A 2 -31.95 -3.20 -30.24
CA ASN A 2 -31.07 -2.86 -29.09
C ASN A 2 -29.55 -2.78 -29.39
N LEU A 3 -29.09 -2.96 -30.64
CA LEU A 3 -27.66 -2.88 -30.98
C LEU A 3 -27.17 -1.45 -31.26
N ILE A 4 -28.07 -0.56 -31.71
CA ILE A 4 -27.74 0.83 -32.04
C ILE A 4 -27.51 1.65 -30.75
N SER A 5 -28.32 1.43 -29.70
CA SER A 5 -28.19 2.08 -28.39
C SER A 5 -26.83 1.82 -27.72
N SER A 6 -26.31 0.59 -27.77
CA SER A 6 -25.02 0.20 -27.18
C SER A 6 -23.83 0.95 -27.80
N ARG A 7 -23.84 1.14 -29.13
CA ARG A 7 -22.76 1.85 -29.83
C ARG A 7 -22.78 3.35 -29.54
N HIS A 8 -23.96 3.94 -29.43
CA HIS A 8 -24.09 5.35 -29.03
C HIS A 8 -23.71 5.58 -27.56
N PHE A 9 -24.03 4.64 -26.67
CA PHE A 9 -23.61 4.70 -25.26
C PHE A 9 -22.09 4.60 -25.10
N LYS A 10 -21.45 3.61 -25.76
CA LYS A 10 -19.97 3.48 -25.74
C LYS A 10 -19.28 4.72 -26.32
N ARG A 11 -19.79 5.27 -27.43
CA ARG A 11 -19.26 6.51 -28.00
C ARG A 11 -19.41 7.69 -27.05
N ARG A 12 -20.58 7.84 -26.40
CA ARG A 12 -20.79 8.88 -25.39
C ARG A 12 -19.84 8.74 -24.20
N CYS A 13 -19.59 7.54 -23.68
CA CYS A 13 -18.62 7.32 -22.60
C CYS A 13 -17.19 7.65 -23.02
N VAL A 14 -16.79 7.31 -24.26
CA VAL A 14 -15.47 7.66 -24.80
C VAL A 14 -15.33 9.17 -24.95
N TYR A 15 -16.35 9.86 -25.50
CA TYR A 15 -16.32 11.32 -25.62
C TYR A 15 -16.35 12.00 -24.25
N LEU A 16 -17.10 11.49 -23.28
CA LEU A 16 -17.08 12.01 -21.91
C LEU A 16 -15.72 11.83 -21.27
N GLY A 17 -15.09 10.66 -21.44
CA GLY A 17 -13.76 10.37 -20.91
C GLY A 17 -12.67 11.23 -21.55
N ILE A 18 -12.73 11.44 -22.87
CA ILE A 18 -11.82 12.34 -23.58
C ILE A 18 -12.05 13.79 -23.13
N SER A 19 -13.30 14.26 -23.02
CA SER A 19 -13.59 15.60 -22.52
C SER A 19 -13.14 15.79 -21.06
N LEU A 20 -13.29 14.78 -20.20
CA LEU A 20 -12.80 14.84 -18.83
C LEU A 20 -11.26 14.88 -18.78
N ALA A 21 -10.59 14.05 -19.57
CA ALA A 21 -9.14 14.04 -19.68
C ALA A 21 -8.58 15.36 -20.24
N VAL A 22 -9.23 15.93 -21.26
CA VAL A 22 -8.88 17.24 -21.81
C VAL A 22 -9.16 18.35 -20.79
N MET A 23 -10.26 18.28 -20.04
CA MET A 23 -10.54 19.25 -18.98
C MET A 23 -9.50 19.15 -17.86
N VAL A 24 -9.08 17.95 -17.45
CA VAL A 24 -8.01 17.74 -16.47
C VAL A 24 -6.69 18.29 -16.99
N VAL A 25 -6.31 18.00 -18.24
CA VAL A 25 -5.08 18.54 -18.86
C VAL A 25 -5.13 20.05 -18.98
N LEU A 26 -6.28 20.63 -19.35
CA LEU A 26 -6.45 22.08 -19.45
C LEU A 26 -6.46 22.74 -18.07
N VAL A 27 -7.09 22.15 -17.07
CA VAL A 27 -7.08 22.67 -15.69
C VAL A 27 -5.67 22.58 -15.09
N TRP A 28 -4.95 21.49 -15.35
CA TRP A 28 -3.55 21.34 -14.96
C TRP A 28 -2.61 22.28 -15.75
N SER A 29 -2.90 22.58 -17.01
CA SER A 29 -2.08 23.51 -17.81
C SER A 29 -2.26 24.98 -17.44
N HIS A 30 -3.25 25.34 -16.61
CA HIS A 30 -3.40 26.68 -16.04
C HIS A 30 -2.68 26.85 -14.68
N GLY A 31 -2.05 25.80 -14.16
CA GLY A 31 -1.28 25.82 -12.91
C GLY A 31 0.21 26.10 -13.12
N ALA A 32 0.56 27.19 -13.79
CA ALA A 32 1.93 27.71 -13.79
C ALA A 32 1.93 29.25 -13.99
N VAL A 33 1.09 29.95 -13.23
CA VAL A 33 1.42 31.33 -12.89
C VAL A 33 2.50 31.23 -11.83
N ALA A 34 3.75 31.51 -12.22
CA ALA A 34 4.85 31.68 -11.30
C ALA A 34 4.51 32.86 -10.37
N GLN A 35 3.93 32.56 -9.22
CA GLN A 35 3.98 33.43 -8.07
C GLN A 35 5.38 33.21 -7.47
N ASP A 36 6.18 34.27 -7.36
CA ASP A 36 7.52 34.30 -6.74
C ASP A 36 7.47 33.99 -5.23
N THR A 37 6.90 32.84 -4.86
CA THR A 37 6.74 32.37 -3.47
C THR A 37 8.07 31.92 -2.86
N ALA A 38 9.08 31.69 -3.68
CA ALA A 38 10.42 31.29 -3.24
C ALA A 38 11.08 32.34 -2.31
N SER A 39 10.63 33.60 -2.35
CA SER A 39 11.21 34.67 -1.51
C SER A 39 10.58 34.81 -0.11
N ILE A 40 9.37 34.30 0.13
CA ILE A 40 8.66 34.43 1.42
C ILE A 40 8.80 33.16 2.28
N ILE A 41 8.86 31.98 1.65
CA ILE A 41 8.90 30.69 2.36
C ILE A 41 10.28 30.46 3.01
N ASP A 42 11.35 30.99 2.42
CA ASP A 42 12.72 30.81 2.91
C ASP A 42 13.13 31.83 3.98
N THR A 43 12.30 32.86 4.23
CA THR A 43 12.59 33.93 5.21
C THR A 43 12.00 33.68 6.60
N ASP A 44 11.01 32.80 6.75
CA ASP A 44 10.44 32.40 8.04
C ASP A 44 10.46 30.87 8.22
N PRO A 45 11.45 30.33 8.96
CA PRO A 45 11.59 28.89 9.23
C PRO A 45 10.32 28.28 9.82
N LYS A 46 9.58 29.06 10.62
CA LYS A 46 8.35 28.59 11.27
C LYS A 46 7.20 28.47 10.28
N LEU A 47 7.10 29.37 9.31
CA LEU A 47 6.11 29.27 8.24
C LEU A 47 6.37 28.04 7.37
N LYS A 48 7.63 27.77 7.02
CA LYS A 48 8.01 26.57 6.27
C LYS A 48 7.61 25.29 6.99
N GLU A 49 7.94 25.17 8.28
CA GLU A 49 7.59 24.01 9.09
C GLU A 49 6.08 23.76 9.18
N ILE A 50 5.28 24.83 9.33
CA ILE A 50 3.82 24.74 9.34
C ILE A 50 3.29 24.22 8.00
N LEU A 51 3.81 24.74 6.88
CA LEU A 51 3.39 24.30 5.54
C LEU A 51 3.78 22.86 5.26
N ASP A 52 5.00 22.46 5.63
CA ASP A 52 5.48 21.07 5.49
C ASP A 52 4.63 20.12 6.34
N THR A 53 4.27 20.50 7.57
CA THR A 53 3.40 19.71 8.46
C THR A 53 2.01 19.54 7.84
N ILE A 54 1.39 20.63 7.35
CA ILE A 54 0.09 20.58 6.70
C ILE A 54 0.13 19.67 5.47
N TRP A 55 1.17 19.81 4.65
CA TRP A 55 1.35 18.98 3.46
C TRP A 55 1.47 17.49 3.83
N LEU A 56 2.26 17.17 4.86
CA LEU A 56 2.47 15.81 5.30
C LEU A 56 1.19 15.15 5.81
N VAL A 57 0.36 15.89 6.55
CA VAL A 57 -0.97 15.40 7.00
C VAL A 57 -1.91 15.19 5.82
N ILE A 58 -1.95 16.11 4.85
CA ILE A 58 -2.79 15.98 3.64
C ILE A 58 -2.34 14.77 2.81
N ALA A 59 -1.02 14.62 2.60
CA ALA A 59 -0.46 13.47 1.89
C ALA A 59 -0.77 12.16 2.62
N GLY A 60 -0.61 12.13 3.95
CA GLY A 60 -0.99 11.00 4.79
C GLY A 60 -2.47 10.64 4.67
N PHE A 61 -3.35 11.64 4.58
CA PHE A 61 -4.78 11.42 4.37
C PHE A 61 -5.09 10.78 3.01
N PHE A 62 -4.41 11.19 1.94
CA PHE A 62 -4.55 10.54 0.63
C PHE A 62 -4.09 9.08 0.66
N ILE A 63 -3.00 8.77 1.36
CA ILE A 63 -2.53 7.39 1.53
C ILE A 63 -3.51 6.59 2.39
N PHE A 64 -4.03 7.16 3.48
CA PHE A 64 -5.09 6.54 4.26
C PHE A 64 -6.33 6.23 3.40
N PHE A 65 -6.69 7.14 2.51
CA PHE A 65 -7.80 6.95 1.58
C PHE A 65 -7.55 5.82 0.56
N MET A 66 -6.30 5.46 0.27
CA MET A 66 -5.98 4.27 -0.53
C MET A 66 -6.55 2.99 0.09
N ASN A 67 -6.73 2.93 1.41
CA ASN A 67 -7.37 1.79 2.06
C ASN A 67 -8.82 1.58 1.59
N ALA A 68 -9.55 2.67 1.33
CA ALA A 68 -10.86 2.58 0.70
C ALA A 68 -10.74 2.02 -0.72
N GLY A 69 -9.71 2.44 -1.47
CA GLY A 69 -9.38 1.87 -2.78
C GLY A 69 -9.14 0.36 -2.74
N PHE A 70 -8.24 -0.11 -1.87
CA PHE A 70 -8.00 -1.55 -1.66
C PHE A 70 -9.26 -2.31 -1.25
N CYS A 71 -10.07 -1.73 -0.36
CA CYS A 71 -11.34 -2.31 0.06
C CYS A 71 -12.30 -2.55 -1.12
N LEU A 72 -12.41 -1.57 -2.02
CA LEU A 72 -13.23 -1.66 -3.24
C LEU A 72 -12.64 -2.65 -4.25
N LEU A 73 -11.33 -2.60 -4.47
CA LEU A 73 -10.56 -3.48 -5.36
C LEU A 73 -10.73 -4.96 -4.97
N GLU A 74 -10.40 -5.29 -3.72
CA GLU A 74 -10.45 -6.65 -3.20
C GLU A 74 -11.87 -7.20 -3.14
N THR A 75 -12.83 -6.37 -2.72
CA THR A 75 -14.25 -6.76 -2.69
C THR A 75 -14.74 -7.02 -4.11
N GLY A 76 -14.41 -6.15 -5.07
CA GLY A 76 -14.84 -6.34 -6.46
C GLY A 76 -14.29 -7.62 -7.10
N PHE A 77 -13.04 -8.00 -6.77
CA PHE A 77 -12.39 -9.22 -7.26
C PHE A 77 -12.76 -10.50 -6.50
N CYS A 78 -13.42 -10.42 -5.35
CA CYS A 78 -13.86 -11.61 -4.61
C CYS A 78 -15.20 -12.14 -5.09
N ARG A 79 -15.54 -13.37 -4.69
CA ARG A 79 -16.90 -13.90 -4.84
C ARG A 79 -17.84 -13.19 -3.88
N LYS A 80 -19.10 -12.98 -4.29
CA LYS A 80 -20.13 -12.25 -3.54
C LYS A 80 -20.28 -12.74 -2.09
N GLN A 81 -20.17 -14.05 -1.85
CA GLN A 81 -20.27 -14.66 -0.53
C GLN A 81 -19.18 -14.23 0.46
N ASN A 82 -18.03 -13.74 -0.04
CA ASN A 82 -16.88 -13.34 0.76
C ASN A 82 -16.77 -11.81 0.93
N ALA A 83 -17.64 -11.03 0.28
CA ALA A 83 -17.55 -9.57 0.25
C ALA A 83 -17.54 -8.95 1.66
N ILE A 84 -18.45 -9.37 2.54
CA ILE A 84 -18.54 -8.87 3.91
C ILE A 84 -17.24 -9.13 4.69
N ASN A 85 -16.66 -10.32 4.54
CA ASN A 85 -15.41 -10.68 5.23
C ASN A 85 -14.23 -9.83 4.75
N ILE A 86 -14.18 -9.49 3.47
CA ILE A 86 -13.11 -8.67 2.89
C ILE A 86 -13.26 -7.20 3.30
N LEU A 87 -14.47 -6.66 3.25
CA LEU A 87 -14.78 -5.32 3.76
C LEU A 87 -14.38 -5.20 5.23
N ALA A 88 -14.74 -6.18 6.06
CA ALA A 88 -14.38 -6.20 7.48
C ALA A 88 -12.86 -6.23 7.72
N LYS A 89 -12.12 -7.01 6.92
CA LYS A 89 -10.64 -7.07 7.03
C LYS A 89 -10.00 -5.72 6.68
N ASN A 90 -10.43 -5.09 5.59
CA ASN A 90 -9.91 -3.79 5.17
C ASN A 90 -10.27 -2.66 6.14
N LEU A 91 -11.41 -2.75 6.83
CA LEU A 91 -11.76 -1.77 7.87
C LEU A 91 -10.89 -1.95 9.11
N VAL A 92 -10.76 -3.18 9.62
CA VAL A 92 -10.09 -3.46 10.89
C VAL A 92 -8.56 -3.43 10.77
N VAL A 93 -7.99 -3.68 9.59
CA VAL A 93 -6.53 -3.68 9.39
C VAL A 93 -5.88 -2.37 9.83
N PHE A 94 -6.53 -1.23 9.58
CA PHE A 94 -6.00 0.06 10.01
C PHE A 94 -6.03 0.23 11.53
N SER A 95 -7.10 -0.21 12.20
CA SER A 95 -7.16 -0.18 13.67
C SER A 95 -6.04 -1.01 14.30
N ILE A 96 -5.76 -2.19 13.74
CA ILE A 96 -4.67 -3.06 14.21
C ILE A 96 -3.31 -2.45 13.85
N ALA A 97 -3.16 -1.88 12.65
CA ALA A 97 -1.93 -1.23 12.23
C ALA A 97 -1.59 -0.04 13.14
N THR A 98 -2.56 0.80 13.49
CA THR A 98 -2.39 1.90 14.45
C THR A 98 -1.86 1.41 15.78
N VAL A 99 -2.49 0.39 16.36
CA VAL A 99 -2.05 -0.16 17.65
C VAL A 99 -0.65 -0.79 17.52
N ALA A 100 -0.39 -1.60 16.50
CA ALA A 100 0.89 -2.30 16.35
C ALA A 100 2.06 -1.34 16.09
N PHE A 101 1.85 -0.37 15.21
CA PHE A 101 2.86 0.62 14.85
C PHE A 101 3.13 1.58 16.00
N TRP A 102 2.10 2.01 16.73
CA TRP A 102 2.25 2.83 17.93
C TRP A 102 2.99 2.09 19.05
N LEU A 103 2.62 0.84 19.33
CA LEU A 103 3.22 0.05 20.41
C LEU A 103 4.73 -0.14 20.19
N CYS A 104 5.12 -0.54 18.99
CA CYS A 104 6.51 -0.91 18.72
C CYS A 104 7.01 -0.59 17.31
N GLY A 105 6.14 -0.53 16.29
CA GLY A 105 6.60 -0.37 14.91
C GLY A 105 7.36 0.93 14.65
N ALA A 106 6.90 2.07 15.17
CA ALA A 106 7.59 3.34 14.99
C ALA A 106 8.99 3.32 15.62
N GLY A 107 9.11 2.82 16.85
CA GLY A 107 10.38 2.69 17.54
C GLY A 107 11.35 1.70 16.86
N LEU A 108 10.85 0.55 16.41
CA LEU A 108 11.66 -0.42 15.66
C LEU A 108 12.12 0.11 14.29
N MET A 109 11.34 0.99 13.67
CA MET A 109 11.64 1.52 12.34
C MET A 109 12.59 2.71 12.39
N PHE A 110 12.43 3.62 13.34
CA PHE A 110 13.16 4.90 13.34
C PHE A 110 13.98 5.18 14.61
N GLY A 111 13.76 4.47 15.71
CA GLY A 111 14.39 4.78 16.99
C GLY A 111 15.83 4.27 17.15
N GLY A 112 16.70 5.05 17.80
CA GLY A 112 18.05 4.64 18.17
C GLY A 112 19.08 4.72 17.04
N ASN A 113 20.30 4.21 17.27
CA ASN A 113 21.45 4.35 16.36
C ASN A 113 21.98 3.02 15.81
N ASN A 114 21.29 1.92 16.11
CA ASN A 114 21.70 0.62 15.58
C ASN A 114 21.40 0.53 14.09
N SER A 115 22.18 -0.24 13.33
CA SER A 115 22.05 -0.29 11.86
C SER A 115 21.05 -1.32 11.34
N TRP A 116 20.67 -2.28 12.19
CA TRP A 116 19.83 -3.41 11.84
C TRP A 116 18.40 -3.30 12.36
N ILE A 117 18.20 -2.67 13.51
CA ILE A 117 16.88 -2.56 14.13
C ILE A 117 16.82 -1.36 15.07
N GLY A 118 15.68 -0.67 15.10
CA GLY A 118 15.47 0.38 16.07
C GLY A 118 15.35 -0.13 17.50
N THR A 119 15.84 0.65 18.46
CA THR A 119 15.98 0.22 19.87
C THR A 119 15.37 1.19 20.88
N GLU A 120 14.76 2.27 20.40
CA GLU A 120 14.25 3.39 21.20
C GLU A 120 12.88 3.82 20.66
N GLY A 121 12.17 4.70 21.38
CA GLY A 121 10.89 5.28 20.93
C GLY A 121 9.69 4.34 20.94
N PHE A 122 9.76 3.23 21.68
CA PHE A 122 8.61 2.37 21.91
C PHE A 122 7.46 3.14 22.59
N PHE A 123 6.22 2.76 22.27
CA PHE A 123 4.99 3.43 22.72
C PHE A 123 4.88 4.91 22.31
N PHE A 124 5.70 5.36 21.36
CA PHE A 124 5.77 6.76 20.96
C PHE A 124 5.92 7.69 22.19
N SER A 125 6.89 7.36 23.05
CA SER A 125 7.05 7.91 24.41
C SER A 125 7.65 9.32 24.48
N GLY A 126 7.48 10.13 23.43
CA GLY A 126 8.01 11.49 23.33
C GLY A 126 9.53 11.56 23.13
N GLN A 127 10.14 10.44 22.75
CA GLN A 127 11.49 10.45 22.20
C GLN A 127 11.39 10.78 20.73
N ASP A 128 12.14 11.78 20.31
CA ASP A 128 12.14 12.20 18.94
C ASP A 128 12.86 11.18 18.05
N ILE A 129 12.06 10.30 17.45
CA ILE A 129 12.54 9.23 16.58
C ILE A 129 12.56 9.63 15.10
N PHE A 130 11.93 10.73 14.72
CA PHE A 130 11.79 11.13 13.31
C PHE A 130 12.69 12.32 12.94
N ASN A 131 13.19 13.08 13.90
CA ASN A 131 13.76 14.41 13.67
C ASN A 131 15.28 14.48 13.69
N ARG A 132 15.98 13.36 13.58
CA ARG A 132 17.43 13.38 13.72
C ARG A 132 18.14 14.11 12.54
N SER A 133 17.42 14.42 11.47
CA SER A 133 17.87 15.24 10.33
C SER A 133 16.96 16.41 9.92
N SER A 134 15.70 16.52 10.40
CA SER A 134 14.79 17.61 10.01
C SER A 134 14.91 18.91 10.82
N GLY A 135 15.54 18.87 12.00
CA GLY A 135 15.86 20.07 12.80
C GLY A 135 14.65 20.83 13.38
N SER A 136 13.49 20.18 13.51
CA SER A 136 12.22 20.78 13.95
C SER A 136 11.72 20.12 15.24
N ASP A 137 11.89 20.76 16.41
CA ASP A 137 11.43 20.27 17.73
C ASP A 137 9.89 20.37 17.94
N SER A 138 9.14 20.32 16.85
CA SER A 138 7.71 20.55 16.81
C SER A 138 6.93 19.25 16.96
N MET A 139 6.20 19.15 18.07
CA MET A 139 5.32 18.01 18.35
C MET A 139 4.31 17.76 17.20
N ALA A 140 3.86 18.82 16.52
CA ALA A 140 2.93 18.70 15.39
C ALA A 140 3.58 18.03 14.17
N MET A 141 4.85 18.33 13.88
CA MET A 141 5.59 17.68 12.81
C MET A 141 5.83 16.20 13.14
N GLU A 142 6.23 15.89 14.38
CA GLU A 142 6.48 14.52 14.83
C GLU A 142 5.21 13.66 14.71
N GLU A 143 4.06 14.16 15.15
CA GLU A 143 2.76 13.49 15.01
C GLU A 143 2.35 13.32 13.54
N ALA A 144 2.64 14.32 12.68
CA ALA A 144 2.39 14.22 11.25
C ALA A 144 3.26 13.17 10.57
N GLN A 145 4.55 13.07 10.94
CA GLN A 145 5.47 12.04 10.46
C GLN A 145 5.05 10.65 10.95
N PHE A 146 4.65 10.53 12.22
CA PHE A 146 4.09 9.30 12.76
C PHE A 146 2.88 8.85 11.95
N PHE A 147 1.91 9.74 11.73
CA PHE A 147 0.71 9.43 10.94
C PHE A 147 1.06 9.05 9.50
N PHE A 148 1.98 9.77 8.87
CA PHE A 148 2.43 9.49 7.51
C PHE A 148 3.06 8.09 7.41
N GLN A 149 3.95 7.72 8.33
CA GLN A 149 4.59 6.39 8.32
C GLN A 149 3.61 5.27 8.70
N LEU A 150 2.69 5.55 9.62
CA LEU A 150 1.63 4.62 10.00
C LEU A 150 0.80 4.18 8.78
N VAL A 151 0.40 5.12 7.93
CA VAL A 151 -0.47 4.81 6.78
C VAL A 151 0.27 3.98 5.71
N PHE A 152 1.59 4.13 5.57
CA PHE A 152 2.40 3.22 4.76
C PHE A 152 2.48 1.81 5.35
N ALA A 153 2.72 1.72 6.67
CA ALA A 153 2.75 0.43 7.36
C ALA A 153 1.43 -0.33 7.24
N GLY A 154 0.30 0.38 7.41
CA GLY A 154 -1.04 -0.14 7.17
C GLY A 154 -1.23 -0.61 5.72
N THR A 155 -0.74 0.16 4.76
CA THR A 155 -0.80 -0.19 3.32
C THR A 155 -0.07 -1.50 3.02
N ALA A 156 1.11 -1.74 3.63
CA ALA A 156 1.84 -3.00 3.48
C ALA A 156 1.02 -4.20 3.98
N ALA A 157 0.26 -4.05 5.07
CA ALA A 157 -0.63 -5.09 5.57
C ALA A 157 -1.86 -5.32 4.68
N THR A 158 -2.42 -4.26 4.10
CA THR A 158 -3.56 -4.36 3.17
C THR A 158 -3.18 -5.03 1.86
N ILE A 159 -1.94 -4.93 1.38
CA ILE A 159 -1.50 -5.73 0.22
C ILE A 159 -1.68 -7.25 0.48
N VAL A 160 -1.49 -7.68 1.73
CA VAL A 160 -1.64 -9.09 2.09
C VAL A 160 -3.11 -9.53 2.12
N SER A 161 -4.07 -8.65 2.49
CA SER A 161 -5.49 -9.03 2.53
C SER A 161 -6.01 -9.52 1.18
N GLY A 162 -5.65 -8.84 0.10
CA GLY A 162 -6.04 -9.22 -1.26
C GLY A 162 -5.41 -10.55 -1.69
N ALA A 163 -4.14 -10.77 -1.35
CA ALA A 163 -3.43 -12.01 -1.70
C ALA A 163 -4.03 -13.26 -1.03
N VAL A 164 -4.46 -13.11 0.23
CA VAL A 164 -5.00 -14.22 1.06
C VAL A 164 -6.54 -14.23 1.12
N ALA A 165 -7.19 -13.42 0.29
CA ALA A 165 -8.63 -13.28 0.22
C ALA A 165 -9.35 -14.64 0.08
N GLU A 166 -10.55 -14.73 0.67
CA GLU A 166 -11.45 -15.90 0.64
C GLU A 166 -11.00 -17.17 1.37
N ARG A 167 -9.73 -17.29 1.78
CA ARG A 167 -9.18 -18.53 2.38
C ARG A 167 -8.47 -18.36 3.72
N MET A 168 -8.10 -17.13 4.10
CA MET A 168 -7.56 -16.86 5.44
C MET A 168 -8.68 -16.57 6.44
N ARG A 169 -8.61 -17.20 7.62
CA ARG A 169 -9.50 -16.91 8.75
C ARG A 169 -9.30 -15.47 9.23
N PHE A 170 -10.38 -14.84 9.70
CA PHE A 170 -10.37 -13.44 10.12
C PHE A 170 -9.38 -13.17 11.25
N LEU A 171 -9.42 -13.95 12.34
CA LEU A 171 -8.49 -13.79 13.47
C LEU A 171 -7.03 -14.01 13.06
N SER A 172 -6.76 -15.00 12.20
CA SER A 172 -5.40 -15.24 11.68
C SER A 172 -4.89 -14.02 10.90
N PHE A 173 -5.76 -13.35 10.16
CA PHE A 173 -5.41 -12.11 9.47
C PHE A 173 -5.07 -10.99 10.47
N LEU A 174 -5.85 -10.80 11.53
CA LEU A 174 -5.54 -9.77 12.54
C LEU A 174 -4.19 -9.98 13.22
N ILE A 175 -3.90 -11.22 13.65
CA ILE A 175 -2.62 -11.56 14.28
C ILE A 175 -1.48 -11.35 13.29
N PHE A 176 -1.66 -11.78 12.05
CA PHE A 176 -0.67 -11.61 11.00
C PHE A 176 -0.39 -10.12 10.71
N SER A 177 -1.43 -9.29 10.57
CA SER A 177 -1.29 -7.86 10.35
C SER A 177 -0.58 -7.17 11.52
N PHE A 178 -0.89 -7.57 12.77
CA PHE A 178 -0.17 -7.07 13.95
C PHE A 178 1.32 -7.41 13.89
N LEU A 179 1.67 -8.66 13.57
CA LEU A 179 3.07 -9.09 13.47
C LEU A 179 3.80 -8.42 12.30
N LEU A 180 3.13 -8.25 11.17
CA LEU A 180 3.69 -7.59 10.00
C LEU A 180 3.96 -6.11 10.30
N VAL A 181 2.96 -5.36 10.76
CA VAL A 181 3.07 -3.92 11.03
C VAL A 181 3.91 -3.61 12.26
N GLY A 182 3.83 -4.46 13.29
CA GLY A 182 4.55 -4.26 14.54
C GLY A 182 6.03 -4.67 14.48
N PHE A 183 6.40 -5.62 13.61
CA PHE A 183 7.77 -6.18 13.62
C PHE A 183 8.39 -6.30 12.23
N LEU A 184 7.79 -7.06 11.31
CA LEU A 184 8.46 -7.39 10.04
C LEU A 184 8.66 -6.16 9.13
N TYR A 185 7.58 -5.40 8.90
CA TYR A 185 7.61 -4.15 8.15
C TYR A 185 8.57 -3.12 8.77
N PRO A 186 8.48 -2.77 10.06
CA PRO A 186 9.35 -1.74 10.64
C PRO A 186 10.82 -2.15 10.66
N ILE A 187 11.15 -3.44 10.83
CA ILE A 187 12.55 -3.90 10.71
C ILE A 187 13.07 -3.69 9.28
N THR A 188 12.30 -4.08 8.26
CA THR A 188 12.71 -3.85 6.87
C THR A 188 12.74 -2.36 6.50
N GLY A 189 11.83 -1.59 7.07
CA GLY A 189 11.79 -0.14 6.94
C GLY A 189 12.98 0.54 7.60
N HIS A 190 13.44 0.03 8.75
CA HIS A 190 14.63 0.52 9.43
C HIS A 190 15.85 0.44 8.54
N TRP A 191 16.03 -0.69 7.84
CA TRP A 191 17.18 -0.87 6.95
C TRP A 191 17.28 0.21 5.89
N ALA A 192 16.15 0.61 5.31
CA ALA A 192 16.07 1.44 4.11
C ALA A 192 15.73 2.93 4.35
N TRP A 193 14.97 3.24 5.41
CA TRP A 193 14.42 4.57 5.66
C TRP A 193 14.81 5.15 7.02
N SER A 194 15.43 4.37 7.91
CA SER A 194 16.08 4.96 9.09
C SER A 194 17.39 5.60 8.67
N GLU A 195 17.74 6.71 9.31
CA GLU A 195 19.05 7.33 9.15
C GLU A 195 20.20 6.40 9.55
N SER A 196 20.01 5.53 10.54
CA SER A 196 21.03 4.54 10.92
C SER A 196 20.95 3.26 10.09
N GLY A 197 19.93 3.12 9.24
CA GLY A 197 19.65 1.93 8.46
C GLY A 197 20.83 1.52 7.58
N TRP A 198 21.20 0.23 7.63
CA TRP A 198 22.38 -0.22 6.90
C TRP A 198 22.28 -0.02 5.38
N LEU A 199 21.08 0.01 4.77
CA LEU A 199 20.89 0.30 3.33
C LEU A 199 20.97 1.80 3.02
N THR A 200 20.64 2.66 3.99
CA THR A 200 20.74 4.12 3.86
C THR A 200 22.19 4.54 3.63
N ASP A 201 23.12 3.92 4.36
CA ASP A 201 24.57 4.18 4.25
C ASP A 201 25.28 3.22 3.28
N PHE A 202 24.57 2.27 2.66
CA PHE A 202 25.21 1.22 1.86
C PHE A 202 25.62 1.71 0.46
N ALA A 203 26.87 2.16 0.32
CA ALA A 203 27.50 2.35 -0.97
C ALA A 203 28.04 1.01 -1.52
N PHE A 204 27.31 0.35 -2.42
CA PHE A 204 27.80 -0.87 -3.06
C PHE A 204 29.11 -0.58 -3.82
N GLY A 205 30.22 -1.19 -3.39
CA GLY A 205 31.54 -0.97 -4.02
C GLY A 205 32.21 0.37 -3.71
N GLY A 206 31.78 1.09 -2.66
CA GLY A 206 32.40 2.35 -2.22
C GLY A 206 32.07 3.57 -3.07
N SER A 207 31.11 3.46 -3.98
CA SER A 207 30.60 4.56 -4.79
C SER A 207 29.26 5.05 -4.22
N GLU A 208 29.18 6.32 -3.84
CA GLU A 208 27.94 6.97 -3.38
C GLU A 208 26.81 6.91 -4.44
N ASN A 209 27.17 6.72 -5.72
CA ASN A 209 26.21 6.55 -6.82
C ASN A 209 25.50 5.18 -6.84
N LEU A 210 25.85 4.26 -5.92
CA LEU A 210 25.27 2.92 -5.81
C LEU A 210 24.55 2.71 -4.46
N ALA A 211 24.10 3.79 -3.81
CA ALA A 211 23.26 3.71 -2.62
C ALA A 211 21.89 3.09 -2.93
N PHE A 212 21.24 2.53 -1.92
CA PHE A 212 19.86 2.06 -2.06
C PHE A 212 18.89 3.26 -2.06
N TRP A 213 18.03 3.34 -3.08
CA TRP A 213 17.05 4.42 -3.21
C TRP A 213 15.63 3.85 -3.31
N ASP A 214 14.81 4.13 -2.30
CA ASP A 214 13.38 3.84 -2.31
C ASP A 214 12.60 5.06 -1.82
N PHE A 215 12.14 5.89 -2.76
CA PHE A 215 11.52 7.19 -2.44
C PHE A 215 10.19 7.07 -1.69
N ALA A 216 9.32 6.15 -2.11
CA ALA A 216 7.93 6.06 -1.63
C ALA A 216 7.47 4.63 -1.33
N GLY A 217 8.37 3.66 -1.30
CA GLY A 217 8.10 2.33 -0.74
C GLY A 217 7.85 1.27 -1.80
N SER A 218 8.46 1.38 -2.98
CA SER A 218 8.40 0.31 -3.97
C SER A 218 8.98 -0.99 -3.41
N THR A 219 10.00 -0.89 -2.56
CA THR A 219 10.54 -2.02 -1.82
C THR A 219 9.88 -2.13 -0.44
N VAL A 220 10.05 -1.10 0.39
CA VAL A 220 9.67 -1.13 1.82
C VAL A 220 8.19 -1.43 2.03
N VAL A 221 7.32 -0.99 1.13
CA VAL A 221 5.87 -1.20 1.23
C VAL A 221 5.41 -2.29 0.27
N HIS A 222 5.63 -2.10 -1.03
CA HIS A 222 5.05 -2.99 -2.05
C HIS A 222 5.76 -4.34 -2.14
N THR A 223 7.10 -4.37 -2.12
CA THR A 223 7.84 -5.64 -2.17
C THR A 223 7.72 -6.41 -0.87
N VAL A 224 7.83 -5.74 0.28
CA VAL A 224 7.63 -6.39 1.60
C VAL A 224 6.21 -6.93 1.74
N GLY A 225 5.19 -6.11 1.47
CA GLY A 225 3.80 -6.54 1.49
C GLY A 225 3.51 -7.64 0.46
N GLY A 226 4.08 -7.53 -0.73
CA GLY A 226 3.95 -8.52 -1.80
C GLY A 226 4.61 -9.86 -1.46
N ALA A 227 5.81 -9.85 -0.88
CA ALA A 227 6.51 -11.05 -0.43
C ALA A 227 5.79 -11.71 0.74
N ALA A 228 5.32 -10.92 1.72
CA ALA A 228 4.50 -11.40 2.82
C ALA A 228 3.19 -12.02 2.31
N GLY A 229 2.55 -11.38 1.33
CA GLY A 229 1.36 -11.89 0.65
C GLY A 229 1.65 -13.20 -0.10
N LEU A 230 2.74 -13.27 -0.86
CA LEU A 230 3.19 -14.46 -1.56
C LEU A 230 3.40 -15.63 -0.59
N MET A 231 4.15 -15.42 0.49
CA MET A 231 4.37 -16.44 1.52
C MET A 231 3.05 -16.89 2.16
N GLY A 232 2.15 -15.95 2.45
CA GLY A 232 0.80 -16.26 2.91
C GLY A 232 0.01 -17.13 1.91
N THR A 233 0.09 -16.83 0.62
CA THR A 233 -0.59 -17.63 -0.42
C THR A 233 0.00 -19.03 -0.58
N ILE A 234 1.32 -19.18 -0.44
CA ILE A 234 2.00 -20.48 -0.50
C ILE A 234 1.57 -21.32 0.71
N ALA A 235 1.58 -20.75 1.91
CA ALA A 235 1.21 -21.45 3.14
C ALA A 235 -0.28 -21.86 3.16
N LEU A 236 -1.18 -21.03 2.63
CA LEU A 236 -2.61 -21.33 2.58
C LEU A 236 -3.00 -22.25 1.43
N GLY A 237 -2.18 -22.34 0.37
CA GLY A 237 -2.48 -23.08 -0.84
C GLY A 237 -3.54 -22.40 -1.73
N ALA A 238 -3.87 -23.07 -2.83
CA ALA A 238 -4.83 -22.56 -3.82
C ALA A 238 -6.24 -22.40 -3.23
N ARG A 239 -7.01 -21.43 -3.74
CA ARG A 239 -8.44 -21.31 -3.40
C ARG A 239 -9.18 -22.60 -3.79
N ALA A 240 -10.18 -22.95 -2.99
CA ALA A 240 -11.11 -24.03 -3.34
C ALA A 240 -11.64 -23.82 -4.76
N ASP A 241 -11.78 -24.93 -5.49
CA ASP A 241 -12.30 -24.97 -6.86
C ASP A 241 -11.40 -24.32 -7.92
N LYS A 242 -10.24 -23.76 -7.57
CA LYS A 242 -9.34 -23.11 -8.55
C LYS A 242 -8.70 -24.11 -9.52
N TYR A 243 -8.33 -25.27 -9.00
CA TYR A 243 -7.69 -26.35 -9.74
C TYR A 243 -8.45 -27.65 -9.53
N CYS A 244 -9.17 -28.08 -10.55
CA CYS A 244 -10.03 -29.25 -10.50
C CYS A 244 -9.36 -30.46 -11.15
N ASP A 245 -9.57 -31.63 -10.55
CA ASP A 245 -9.23 -32.90 -11.18
C ASP A 245 -10.27 -33.23 -12.25
N ILE A 246 -9.80 -33.69 -13.40
CA ILE A 246 -10.64 -34.04 -14.55
C ILE A 246 -10.13 -35.32 -15.21
N GLU A 247 -11.02 -36.00 -15.92
CA GLU A 247 -10.67 -37.22 -16.66
C GLU A 247 -9.60 -36.93 -17.72
N PRO A 248 -8.63 -37.85 -17.95
CA PRO A 248 -7.59 -37.66 -18.95
C PRO A 248 -8.12 -37.33 -20.35
N SER A 249 -9.23 -37.93 -20.76
CA SER A 249 -9.88 -37.68 -22.05
C SER A 249 -10.44 -36.27 -22.21
N GLU A 250 -10.82 -35.63 -21.09
CA GLU A 250 -11.30 -34.24 -21.08
C GLU A 250 -10.13 -33.25 -21.00
N PHE A 251 -9.02 -33.64 -20.38
CA PHE A 251 -7.83 -32.79 -20.27
C PHE A 251 -7.25 -32.46 -21.63
N ASP A 252 -7.15 -33.43 -22.53
CA ASP A 252 -6.54 -33.23 -23.84
C ASP A 252 -7.30 -32.18 -24.68
N LYS A 253 -8.63 -32.08 -24.48
CA LYS A 253 -9.51 -31.11 -25.16
C LYS A 253 -9.37 -29.67 -24.68
N LEU A 254 -8.70 -29.41 -23.55
CA LEU A 254 -8.57 -28.06 -22.99
C LEU A 254 -7.57 -27.18 -23.78
N GLU A 255 -7.82 -25.88 -23.77
CA GLU A 255 -6.85 -24.89 -24.28
C GLU A 255 -5.62 -24.81 -23.37
N PRO A 256 -4.41 -24.46 -23.87
CA PRO A 256 -3.21 -24.34 -23.05
C PRO A 256 -3.38 -23.43 -21.82
N ARG A 257 -4.15 -22.35 -21.95
CA ARG A 257 -4.45 -21.40 -20.84
C ARG A 257 -5.32 -21.98 -19.72
N GLN A 258 -5.99 -23.11 -19.96
CA GLN A 258 -6.86 -23.80 -18.99
C GLN A 258 -6.15 -25.00 -18.33
N LYS A 259 -4.92 -25.29 -18.74
CA LYS A 259 -4.14 -26.44 -18.28
C LYS A 259 -3.09 -26.02 -17.26
N THR A 260 -2.89 -26.85 -16.25
CA THR A 260 -1.70 -26.77 -15.38
C THR A 260 -0.67 -27.83 -15.79
N LYS A 261 0.60 -27.65 -15.38
CA LYS A 261 1.65 -28.67 -15.53
C LYS A 261 1.32 -29.98 -14.78
N PHE A 262 0.44 -29.92 -13.78
CA PHE A 262 0.04 -31.05 -12.94
C PHE A 262 -1.25 -31.75 -13.42
N LYS A 263 -1.61 -31.60 -14.71
CA LYS A 263 -2.82 -32.19 -15.32
C LYS A 263 -4.16 -31.80 -14.66
N LYS A 264 -4.20 -30.67 -13.94
CA LYS A 264 -5.45 -30.08 -13.42
C LYS A 264 -6.02 -29.04 -14.37
N LYS A 265 -7.34 -28.90 -14.39
CA LYS A 265 -8.08 -27.84 -15.07
C LYS A 265 -8.07 -26.57 -14.23
N ILE A 266 -7.78 -25.43 -14.85
CA ILE A 266 -7.85 -24.11 -14.22
C ILE A 266 -9.27 -23.56 -14.36
N GLU A 267 -9.95 -23.36 -13.23
CA GLU A 267 -11.24 -22.66 -13.23
C GLU A 267 -11.01 -21.15 -13.00
N PRO A 268 -11.58 -20.27 -13.83
CA PRO A 268 -11.52 -18.83 -13.60
C PRO A 268 -12.42 -18.45 -12.43
N LEU A 269 -11.84 -17.84 -11.40
CA LEU A 269 -12.58 -17.24 -10.30
C LEU A 269 -12.83 -15.78 -10.66
N ASN A 270 -13.99 -15.51 -11.26
CA ASN A 270 -14.36 -14.16 -11.66
C ASN A 270 -14.81 -13.34 -10.45
N GLY A 271 -14.36 -12.09 -10.38
CA GLY A 271 -14.85 -11.13 -9.40
C GLY A 271 -16.33 -10.88 -9.57
N HIS A 272 -17.05 -10.69 -8.46
CA HIS A 272 -18.50 -10.49 -8.51
C HIS A 272 -18.90 -9.09 -8.98
N ASN A 273 -18.00 -8.10 -8.88
CA ASN A 273 -18.27 -6.73 -9.29
C ASN A 273 -17.00 -6.03 -9.81
N THR A 274 -16.73 -6.16 -11.10
CA THR A 274 -15.56 -5.54 -11.75
C THR A 274 -15.64 -4.01 -11.79
N THR A 275 -16.84 -3.43 -11.75
CA THR A 275 -17.01 -1.98 -11.66
C THR A 275 -16.51 -1.47 -10.32
N LEU A 276 -16.86 -2.17 -9.23
CA LEU A 276 -16.35 -1.88 -7.89
C LEU A 276 -14.83 -2.05 -7.85
N ALA A 277 -14.30 -3.11 -8.47
CA ALA A 277 -12.87 -3.34 -8.56
C ALA A 277 -12.13 -2.26 -9.39
N THR A 278 -12.81 -1.60 -10.33
CA THR A 278 -12.23 -0.52 -11.15
C THR A 278 -12.29 0.84 -10.44
N LEU A 279 -13.24 0.99 -9.51
CA LEU A 279 -13.38 2.20 -8.68
C LEU A 279 -12.30 2.26 -7.59
N GLY A 280 -11.91 1.09 -7.08
CA GLY A 280 -10.80 0.95 -6.14
C GLY A 280 -9.46 1.06 -6.81
#